data_AF-A0A7C7CGX7-F1
#
_entry.id   AF-A0A7C7CGX7-F1
#
_cell.length_a   1.000
_cell.length_b   1.000
_cell.length_c   1.000
_cell.angle_alpha   90.00
_cell.angle_beta   90.00
_cell.angle_gamma   90.00
#
_symmetry.space_group_name_H-M   'P 1'
#
loop_
_entity.id
_entity.type
_entity.pdbx_description
1 polymer ?
#
loop_
_entity_poly.entity_id
_entity_poly.type
_entity_poly.pdbx_seq_one_letter_code
_entity_poly.pdbx_strand_id
1 'polypeptide(L)'
;KPVPVTWENLRHPKRDMIWVAVAGPAANLIMAIGWGVVLKVGVLMSGEMNAVATPLIHMAKAGIIINIILMAINLIPIPPLDGGRVLAGLLPGPWAWKLSRLEPYGMLIMVVLLVSGLLGVVLGPVVFGSKDLIYSLFSVRDTLFSAVNI
;
A
#
# COMPACT_ATOMS: atom_id res chain seq x y z
N LYS A 1 -23.47 8.46 12.67
CA LYS A 1 -23.65 7.17 11.96
C LYS A 1 -23.25 7.41 10.51
N PRO A 2 -22.28 6.68 9.93
CA PRO A 2 -22.03 6.79 8.50
C PRO A 2 -23.32 6.33 7.80
N VAL A 3 -23.84 7.17 6.92
CA VAL A 3 -25.01 6.84 6.11
C VAL A 3 -24.58 5.68 5.20
N PRO A 4 -25.30 4.53 5.18
CA PRO A 4 -25.01 3.48 4.21
C PRO A 4 -25.16 4.10 2.82
N VAL A 5 -24.09 4.09 2.02
CA VAL A 5 -24.20 4.51 0.63
C VAL A 5 -25.11 3.49 -0.06
N THR A 6 -26.30 3.91 -0.45
CA THR A 6 -27.25 3.06 -1.17
C THR A 6 -26.74 2.92 -2.61
N TRP A 7 -26.05 1.81 -2.89
CA TRP A 7 -25.37 1.51 -4.16
C TRP A 7 -26.30 1.44 -5.38
N GLU A 8 -27.60 1.33 -5.12
CA GLU A 8 -28.69 1.31 -6.10
C GLU A 8 -28.87 2.65 -6.83
N ASN A 9 -28.29 3.74 -6.32
CA ASN A 9 -28.44 5.09 -6.88
C ASN A 9 -27.26 5.55 -7.75
N LEU A 10 -26.25 4.68 -7.98
CA LEU A 10 -25.12 4.98 -8.87
C LEU A 10 -25.49 4.69 -10.32
N ARG A 11 -25.16 5.61 -11.24
CA ARG A 11 -25.43 5.45 -12.68
C ARG A 11 -24.68 4.25 -13.28
N HIS A 12 -23.50 3.89 -12.76
CA HIS A 12 -22.71 2.74 -13.19
C HIS A 12 -22.02 2.04 -12.00
N PRO A 13 -22.76 1.26 -11.19
CA PRO A 13 -22.31 0.77 -9.88
C PRO A 13 -21.00 -0.03 -9.91
N LYS A 14 -20.73 -0.78 -10.99
CA LYS A 14 -19.48 -1.54 -11.14
C LYS A 14 -18.25 -0.67 -11.40
N ARG A 15 -18.38 0.42 -12.18
CA ARG A 15 -17.25 1.32 -12.50
C ARG A 15 -16.90 2.19 -11.32
N ASP A 16 -17.90 2.79 -10.70
CA ASP A 16 -17.71 3.72 -9.58
C ASP A 16 -17.07 3.00 -8.38
N MET A 17 -17.39 1.71 -8.20
CA MET A 17 -16.80 0.87 -7.18
C MET A 17 -15.33 0.52 -7.42
N ILE A 18 -14.91 0.36 -8.68
CA ILE A 18 -13.49 0.17 -9.03
C ILE A 18 -12.70 1.45 -8.70
N TRP A 19 -13.25 2.63 -8.97
CA TRP A 19 -12.59 3.89 -8.62
C TRP A 19 -12.43 4.06 -7.11
N VAL A 20 -13.45 3.71 -6.34
CA VAL A 20 -13.38 3.71 -4.86
C VAL A 20 -12.32 2.71 -4.37
N ALA A 21 -12.23 1.53 -5.01
CA ALA A 21 -11.22 0.53 -4.69
C ALA A 21 -9.79 1.03 -4.87
N VAL A 22 -9.56 1.75 -5.96
CA VAL A 22 -8.24 2.22 -6.36
C VAL A 22 -7.85 3.46 -5.57
N ALA A 23 -8.81 4.24 -5.06
CA ALA A 23 -8.53 5.47 -4.31
C ALA A 23 -7.62 5.23 -3.08
N GLY A 24 -7.86 4.16 -2.32
CA GLY A 24 -7.03 3.80 -1.16
C GLY A 24 -5.58 3.47 -1.53
N PRO A 25 -5.34 2.45 -2.38
CA PRO A 25 -4.01 2.14 -2.91
C PRO A 25 -3.33 3.34 -3.58
N ALA A 26 -4.06 4.14 -4.36
CA ALA A 26 -3.51 5.32 -5.03
C ALA A 26 -3.06 6.40 -4.04
N ALA A 27 -3.85 6.67 -2.99
CA ALA A 27 -3.46 7.63 -1.95
C ALA A 27 -2.17 7.20 -1.24
N ASN A 28 -2.07 5.91 -0.89
CA ASN A 28 -0.85 5.34 -0.30
C ASN A 28 0.34 5.43 -1.26
N LEU A 29 0.15 5.16 -2.55
CA LEU A 29 1.21 5.30 -3.54
C LEU A 29 1.70 6.74 -3.66
N ILE A 30 0.77 7.72 -3.70
CA ILE A 30 1.11 9.15 -3.74
C ILE A 30 1.91 9.55 -2.49
N MET A 31 1.50 9.10 -1.31
CA MET A 31 2.23 9.34 -0.06
C MET A 31 3.62 8.70 -0.08
N ALA A 32 3.76 7.49 -0.61
CA ALA A 32 5.07 6.83 -0.77
C ALA A 32 5.99 7.62 -1.72
N ILE A 33 5.45 8.16 -2.81
CA ILE A 33 6.20 9.03 -3.73
C ILE A 33 6.61 10.33 -3.02
N GLY A 34 5.72 10.93 -2.22
CA GLY A 34 6.04 12.10 -1.39
C GLY A 34 7.20 11.83 -0.43
N TRP A 35 7.22 10.68 0.24
CA TRP A 35 8.38 10.27 1.04
C TRP A 35 9.64 10.00 0.20
N GLY A 36 9.50 9.60 -1.06
CA GLY A 36 10.62 9.53 -2.01
C GLY A 36 11.29 10.89 -2.26
N VAL A 37 10.51 11.97 -2.31
CA VAL A 37 11.05 13.34 -2.37
C VAL A 37 11.86 13.66 -1.10
N VAL A 38 11.30 13.35 0.07
CA VAL A 38 11.99 13.56 1.36
C VAL A 38 13.28 12.75 1.45
N LEU A 39 13.26 11.50 0.94
CA LEU A 39 14.45 10.66 0.86
C LEU A 39 15.54 11.31 -0.01
N LYS A 40 15.15 11.85 -1.18
CA LYS A 40 16.10 12.53 -2.07
C LYS A 40 16.72 13.74 -1.41
N VAL A 41 15.92 14.56 -0.73
CA VAL A 41 16.40 15.72 0.03
C VAL A 41 17.37 15.29 1.13
N GLY A 42 17.02 14.27 1.91
CA GLY A 42 17.90 13.73 2.95
C GLY A 42 19.24 13.26 2.41
N VAL A 43 19.26 12.57 1.26
CA VAL A 43 20.52 12.13 0.61
C VAL A 43 21.33 13.32 0.10
N LEU A 44 20.71 14.35 -0.48
CA LEU A 44 21.43 15.55 -0.93
C LEU A 44 22.04 16.36 0.23
N MET A 45 21.44 16.29 1.41
CA MET A 45 21.96 16.91 2.64
C MET A 45 23.01 16.06 3.36
N SER A 46 23.16 14.78 2.97
CA SER A 46 24.16 13.90 3.57
C SER A 46 25.57 14.35 3.17
N GLY A 47 26.47 14.42 4.14
CA GLY A 47 27.76 15.10 4.04
C GLY A 47 27.80 16.33 4.95
N GLU A 48 27.21 17.44 4.52
CA GLU A 48 27.28 18.72 5.24
C GLU A 48 26.42 18.76 6.51
N MET A 49 25.24 18.13 6.49
CA MET A 49 24.26 18.18 7.59
C MET A 49 23.88 16.78 8.08
N ASN A 50 24.88 15.91 8.30
CA ASN A 50 24.65 14.50 8.64
C ASN A 50 23.74 14.27 9.85
N ALA A 51 23.79 15.13 10.88
CA ALA A 51 22.95 15.03 12.07
C ALA A 51 21.45 15.15 11.75
N VAL A 52 21.08 15.89 10.70
CA VAL A 52 19.69 16.07 10.25
C VAL A 52 19.36 15.11 9.11
N ALA A 53 20.29 14.89 8.18
CA ALA A 53 20.11 14.04 7.02
C ALA A 53 19.82 12.58 7.39
N THR A 54 20.58 12.03 8.35
CA THR A 54 20.46 10.61 8.76
C THR A 54 19.06 10.25 9.27
N PRO A 55 18.50 10.94 10.29
CA PRO A 55 17.14 10.64 10.76
C PRO A 55 16.09 10.88 9.66
N LEU A 56 16.26 11.93 8.84
CA LEU A 56 15.34 12.22 7.74
C LEU A 56 15.30 11.09 6.70
N ILE A 57 16.46 10.53 6.33
CA ILE A 57 16.56 9.38 5.43
C ILE A 57 15.87 8.16 6.03
N HIS A 58 16.07 7.87 7.32
CA HIS A 58 15.41 6.73 7.97
C HIS A 58 13.89 6.91 8.04
N MET A 59 13.42 8.11 8.39
CA MET A 59 11.99 8.45 8.38
C MET A 59 11.40 8.31 6.98
N ALA A 60 12.10 8.77 5.96
CA ALA A 60 11.65 8.65 4.57
C ALA A 60 11.60 7.19 4.11
N LYS A 61 12.63 6.38 4.41
CA LYS A 61 12.62 4.94 4.13
C LYS A 61 11.45 4.24 4.82
N ALA A 62 11.20 4.56 6.08
CA ALA A 62 10.07 4.04 6.86
C ALA A 62 8.72 4.48 6.25
N GLY A 63 8.60 5.76 5.87
CA GLY A 63 7.41 6.31 5.24
C GLY A 63 7.08 5.65 3.90
N ILE A 64 8.09 5.42 3.06
CA ILE A 64 7.94 4.69 1.78
C ILE A 64 7.45 3.26 2.06
N ILE A 65 8.14 2.50 2.91
CA ILE A 65 7.81 1.08 3.11
C ILE A 65 6.43 0.90 3.75
N ILE A 66 6.07 1.72 4.73
CA ILE A 66 4.76 1.65 5.39
C ILE A 66 3.64 1.94 4.39
N ASN A 67 3.76 3.01 3.60
CA ASN A 67 2.73 3.35 2.62
C ASN A 67 2.62 2.30 1.51
N ILE A 68 3.73 1.73 1.04
CA ILE A 68 3.70 0.62 0.06
C ILE A 68 3.03 -0.62 0.66
N ILE A 69 3.32 -0.96 1.92
CA ILE A 69 2.67 -2.10 2.60
C ILE A 69 1.16 -1.84 2.73
N LEU A 70 0.75 -0.65 3.15
CA LEU A 70 -0.66 -0.28 3.25
C LEU A 70 -1.36 -0.33 1.88
N MET A 71 -0.71 0.17 0.83
CA MET A 71 -1.19 0.03 -0.54
C MET A 71 -1.39 -1.45 -0.91
N ALA A 72 -0.39 -2.29 -0.66
CA ALA A 72 -0.40 -3.70 -1.06
C ALA A 72 -1.46 -4.50 -0.27
N ILE A 73 -1.60 -4.25 1.03
CA ILE A 73 -2.66 -4.82 1.86
C ILE A 73 -4.04 -4.43 1.33
N ASN A 74 -4.25 -3.16 0.95
CA ASN A 74 -5.54 -2.69 0.43
C ASN A 74 -5.92 -3.33 -0.92
N LEU A 75 -4.96 -3.90 -1.65
CA LEU A 75 -5.22 -4.66 -2.88
C LEU A 75 -5.62 -6.11 -2.63
N ILE A 76 -5.46 -6.63 -1.41
CA ILE A 76 -5.82 -8.02 -1.09
C ILE A 76 -7.35 -8.16 -1.10
N PRO A 77 -7.91 -9.15 -1.84
CA PRO A 77 -9.34 -9.40 -1.91
C PRO A 77 -9.90 -10.15 -0.68
N ILE A 78 -9.52 -9.73 0.53
CA ILE A 78 -9.96 -10.34 1.80
C ILE A 78 -10.71 -9.29 2.63
N PRO A 79 -12.03 -9.46 2.89
CA PRO A 79 -12.74 -8.63 3.85
C PRO A 79 -12.05 -8.73 5.23
N PRO A 80 -11.92 -7.64 6.02
CA PRO A 80 -12.57 -6.34 5.91
C PRO A 80 -11.81 -5.30 5.07
N LEU A 81 -10.72 -5.67 4.38
CA LEU A 81 -9.89 -4.75 3.61
C LEU A 81 -10.63 -4.23 2.38
N ASP A 82 -10.19 -3.06 1.87
CA ASP A 82 -10.85 -2.36 0.78
C ASP A 82 -10.99 -3.23 -0.48
N GLY A 83 -9.94 -3.97 -0.87
CA GLY A 83 -9.98 -4.90 -2.00
C GLY A 83 -11.04 -6.01 -1.85
N GLY A 84 -11.27 -6.50 -0.63
CA GLY A 84 -12.30 -7.50 -0.34
C GLY A 84 -13.72 -6.94 -0.48
N ARG A 85 -13.96 -5.72 -0.02
CA ARG A 85 -15.26 -5.03 -0.15
C ARG A 85 -15.60 -4.73 -1.61
N VAL A 86 -14.60 -4.33 -2.38
CA VAL A 86 -14.75 -4.05 -3.81
C VAL A 86 -15.03 -5.33 -4.57
N LEU A 87 -14.29 -6.41 -4.29
CA LEU A 87 -14.54 -7.70 -4.91
C LEU A 87 -15.96 -8.18 -4.59
N ALA A 88 -16.42 -8.02 -3.36
CA ALA A 88 -17.78 -8.41 -2.96
C ALA A 88 -18.86 -7.67 -3.78
N GLY A 89 -18.70 -6.37 -4.02
CA GLY A 89 -19.66 -5.65 -4.85
C GLY A 89 -19.53 -5.94 -6.35
N LEU A 90 -18.36 -6.34 -6.85
CA LEU A 90 -18.17 -6.71 -8.26
C LEU A 90 -18.73 -8.10 -8.60
N LEU A 91 -18.77 -9.00 -7.61
CA LEU A 91 -19.22 -10.38 -7.76
C LEU A 91 -20.75 -10.50 -7.89
N PRO A 92 -21.26 -11.53 -8.61
CA PRO A 92 -22.69 -11.83 -8.63
C PRO A 92 -23.18 -12.24 -7.23
N GLY A 93 -24.44 -11.95 -6.90
CA GLY A 93 -25.05 -12.11 -5.57
C GLY A 93 -24.64 -13.37 -4.77
N PRO A 94 -24.68 -14.59 -5.34
CA PRO A 94 -24.28 -15.80 -4.62
C PRO A 94 -22.81 -15.80 -4.18
N TRP A 95 -21.91 -15.23 -4.99
CA TRP A 95 -20.47 -15.15 -4.70
C TRP A 95 -20.15 -13.98 -3.77
N ALA A 96 -20.82 -12.85 -3.98
CA ALA A 96 -20.75 -11.70 -3.08
C ALA A 96 -21.11 -12.11 -1.64
N TRP A 97 -22.21 -12.85 -1.47
CA TRP A 97 -22.66 -13.31 -0.16
C TRP A 97 -21.70 -14.31 0.49
N LYS A 98 -21.10 -15.22 -0.29
CA LYS A 98 -20.06 -16.12 0.22
C LYS A 98 -18.84 -15.36 0.72
N LEU A 99 -18.42 -14.32 -0.01
CA LEU A 99 -17.30 -13.48 0.38
C LEU A 99 -17.61 -12.66 1.64
N SER A 100 -18.80 -12.06 1.73
CA SER A 100 -19.25 -11.31 2.91
C SER A 100 -19.32 -12.16 4.19
N ARG A 101 -19.56 -13.47 4.08
CA ARG A 101 -19.52 -14.38 5.24
C ARG A 101 -18.13 -14.51 5.87
N LEU A 102 -17.06 -14.16 5.14
CA LEU A 102 -15.69 -14.15 5.66
C LEU A 102 -15.37 -12.89 6.46
N GLU A 103 -16.18 -11.83 6.37
CA GLU A 103 -15.91 -10.54 7.01
C GLU A 103 -15.67 -10.62 8.53
N PRO A 104 -16.45 -11.38 9.32
CA PRO A 104 -16.17 -11.54 10.76
C PRO A 104 -14.85 -12.25 11.07
N TYR A 105 -14.41 -13.14 10.18
CA TYR A 105 -13.16 -13.89 10.31
C TYR A 105 -11.97 -13.18 9.66
N GLY A 106 -12.20 -12.10 8.94
CA GLY A 106 -11.19 -11.43 8.13
C GLY A 106 -9.95 -11.00 8.90
N MET A 107 -10.14 -10.44 10.11
CA MET A 107 -9.03 -10.08 10.99
C MET A 107 -8.20 -11.30 11.42
N LEU A 108 -8.86 -12.40 11.76
CA LEU A 108 -8.19 -13.64 12.14
C LEU A 108 -7.41 -14.23 10.95
N ILE A 109 -8.02 -14.26 9.77
CA ILE A 109 -7.36 -14.69 8.53
C ILE A 109 -6.11 -13.84 8.28
N MET A 110 -6.22 -12.51 8.43
CA MET A 110 -5.09 -11.59 8.25
C MET A 110 -3.94 -11.89 9.23
N VAL A 111 -4.24 -12.10 10.51
CA VAL A 111 -3.24 -12.43 11.53
C VAL A 111 -2.59 -13.79 11.24
N VAL A 112 -3.36 -14.79 10.84
CA VAL A 112 -2.81 -16.12 10.48
C VAL A 112 -1.91 -16.00 9.25
N LEU A 113 -2.30 -15.25 8.22
CA LEU A 113 -1.48 -15.00 7.04
C LEU A 113 -0.19 -14.25 7.38
N LEU A 114 -0.25 -13.31 8.33
CA LEU A 114 0.91 -12.57 8.82
C LEU A 114 1.89 -13.50 9.57
N VAL A 115 1.39 -14.26 10.55
CA VAL A 115 2.22 -15.14 11.39
C VAL A 115 2.79 -16.32 10.60
N SER A 116 2.04 -16.85 9.64
CA SER A 116 2.52 -17.91 8.74
C SER A 116 3.56 -17.43 7.72
N GLY A 117 3.75 -16.12 7.56
CA GLY A 117 4.64 -15.53 6.56
C GLY A 117 4.08 -15.55 5.13
N LEU A 118 2.93 -16.19 4.88
CA LEU A 118 2.32 -16.28 3.56
C LEU A 118 1.92 -14.89 3.04
N LEU A 119 1.52 -13.99 3.94
CA LEU A 119 1.24 -12.60 3.59
C LEU A 119 2.45 -11.93 2.94
N GLY A 120 3.66 -12.18 3.47
CA GLY A 120 4.89 -11.64 2.91
C GLY A 120 5.22 -12.19 1.52
N VAL A 121 4.90 -13.46 1.25
CA VAL A 121 5.08 -14.07 -0.09
C VAL A 121 4.12 -13.44 -1.10
N VAL A 122 2.87 -13.21 -0.72
CA VAL A 122 1.84 -12.62 -1.59
C VAL A 122 2.12 -11.13 -1.82
N LEU A 123 2.47 -10.38 -0.78
CA LEU A 123 2.71 -8.94 -0.88
C LEU A 123 4.10 -8.61 -1.44
N GLY A 124 5.08 -9.48 -1.25
CA GLY A 124 6.48 -9.27 -1.59
C GLY A 124 6.71 -8.70 -2.99
N PRO A 125 6.19 -9.32 -4.07
CA PRO A 125 6.38 -8.83 -5.43
C PRO A 125 5.90 -7.38 -5.61
N VAL A 126 4.73 -7.04 -5.05
CA VAL A 126 4.18 -5.68 -5.11
C VAL A 126 5.04 -4.73 -4.28
N VAL A 127 5.39 -5.13 -3.05
CA VAL A 127 6.16 -4.29 -2.13
C VAL A 127 7.55 -3.98 -2.68
N PHE A 128 8.31 -5.00 -3.09
CA PHE A 128 9.65 -4.82 -3.63
C PHE A 128 9.62 -4.10 -4.98
N GLY A 129 8.70 -4.48 -5.88
CA GLY A 129 8.55 -3.83 -7.18
C GLY A 129 8.25 -2.33 -7.05
N SER A 130 7.29 -1.95 -6.20
CA SER A 130 6.98 -0.54 -5.96
C SER A 130 8.11 0.21 -5.25
N LYS A 131 8.82 -0.43 -4.31
CA LYS A 131 9.94 0.18 -3.61
C LYS A 131 11.08 0.49 -4.58
N ASP A 132 11.44 -0.50 -5.40
CA ASP A 132 12.53 -0.38 -6.36
C ASP A 132 12.19 0.63 -7.45
N LEU A 133 10.92 0.68 -7.89
CA LEU A 133 10.43 1.73 -8.78
C LEU A 133 10.62 3.12 -8.18
N ILE A 134 10.19 3.35 -6.94
CA ILE A 134 10.36 4.64 -6.26
C ILE A 134 11.85 4.98 -6.10
N TYR A 135 12.68 4.03 -5.69
CA TYR A 135 14.12 4.30 -5.51
C TYR A 135 14.82 4.60 -6.83
N SER A 136 14.39 3.98 -7.93
CA SER A 136 14.87 4.29 -9.27
C SER A 136 14.43 5.68 -9.75
N LEU A 137 13.17 6.06 -9.50
CA LEU A 137 12.61 7.37 -9.85
C LEU A 137 13.39 8.52 -9.21
N PHE A 138 13.84 8.36 -7.97
CA PHE A 138 14.62 9.38 -7.26
C PHE A 138 16.14 9.20 -7.41
N SER A 139 16.60 8.23 -8.20
CA SER A 139 18.01 7.88 -8.40
C SER A 139 18.77 7.68 -7.09
N VAL A 140 18.09 7.13 -6.07
CA VAL A 140 18.68 6.86 -4.74
C VAL A 140 19.31 5.46 -4.69
N ARG A 141 18.97 4.60 -5.65
CA ARG A 141 19.52 3.26 -5.76
C ARG A 141 21.05 3.29 -5.84
N ASP A 142 21.60 4.12 -6.72
CA ASP A 142 23.03 4.11 -7.03
C ASP A 142 23.87 4.84 -5.96
N THR A 143 23.27 5.82 -5.25
CA THR A 143 23.95 6.58 -4.17
C THR A 143 24.22 5.73 -2.94
N LEU A 144 23.33 4.78 -2.62
CA LEU A 144 23.52 3.86 -1.49
C LEU A 144 24.61 2.81 -1.77
N PHE A 145 24.77 2.36 -3.02
CA PHE A 145 25.84 1.44 -3.40
C PHE A 145 27.21 2.12 -3.39
N SER A 146 27.30 3.39 -3.77
CA SER A 146 28.56 4.16 -3.67
C SER A 146 28.96 4.48 -2.23
N ALA A 147 28.01 4.70 -1.31
CA ALA A 147 28.31 4.99 0.09
C ALA A 147 28.76 3.78 0.92
N VAL A 148 28.53 2.55 0.44
CA VAL A 148 28.93 1.30 1.11
C VAL A 148 30.27 0.77 0.59
N ASN A 149 30.75 1.27 -0.56
CA ASN A 149 31.99 0.83 -1.22
C ASN A 149 33.14 1.84 -1.09
N ILE A 150 33.12 2.73 -0.08
CA ILE A 150 34.23 3.62 0.28
C ILE A 150 34.65 3.34 1.71
#